data_AF-A0A1I8CYP6-F1
#
_entry.id   AF-A0A1I8CYP6-F1
#
_cell.length_a   1.000
_cell.length_b   1.000
_cell.length_c   1.000
_cell.angle_alpha   90.00
_cell.angle_beta   90.00
_cell.angle_gamma   90.00
#
_symmetry.space_group_name_H-M   'P 1'
#
loop_
_entity.id
_entity.type
_entity.pdbx_description
1 polymer ?
#
loop_
_entity_poly.entity_id
_entity_poly.type
_entity_poly.pdbx_seq_one_letter_code
_entity_poly.pdbx_strand_id
1 'polypeptide(L)'
;MCAACRWNKIKDNNIDRKASSSSRTNTSSDSSSAASSSSFADRTGDMMTPDMYQYRTTNGVKLDQIVKEDMLIFDFDSNLDRLLKVVRDSKLLKPQVVRGITFYTPLQLLSIGLSKLFNELNYMKKEEVVITDSLDFRGFLYFGVKASNALAEALRYSAEFMQLPPNDREVLFRRIYPVFINLERLYSSIQIFGSESKEIKIFFDDTQAFGPNFAALSSSDFPDAEAKNIFNIYKDCNKFLLESLYLPLKEIAIDQTEFAFLIASYMFSLEDSSEVEAETKTMGKRILESLNNEMYQYYVYTKGLPNFAYRITEISKLLAKAARYASLKKEVVAAAKFFDIYKRDTFLNKGFEIDSPGFMFILGS
;
A
#
# COMPACT_ATOMS: atom_id res chain seq x y z
N MET A 1 -22.07 -2.95 33.69
CA MET A 1 -22.40 -4.11 32.82
C MET A 1 -21.26 -4.31 31.83
N CYS A 2 -20.44 -5.36 31.99
CA CYS A 2 -19.21 -5.58 31.21
C CYS A 2 -19.48 -6.06 29.77
N ALA A 3 -18.46 -6.04 28.92
CA ALA A 3 -18.56 -6.36 27.48
C ALA A 3 -19.11 -7.77 27.24
N ALA A 4 -18.68 -8.76 28.03
CA ALA A 4 -19.17 -10.13 27.96
C ALA A 4 -20.67 -10.25 28.27
N CYS A 5 -21.17 -9.50 29.26
CA CYS A 5 -22.59 -9.48 29.61
C CYS A 5 -23.49 -8.85 28.53
N ARG A 6 -22.98 -7.86 27.77
CA ARG A 6 -23.75 -7.25 26.68
C ARG A 6 -23.86 -8.13 25.45
N TRP A 7 -22.81 -8.91 25.16
CA TRP A 7 -22.79 -9.82 24.00
C TRP A 7 -23.78 -10.99 24.15
N ASN A 8 -23.90 -11.59 25.34
CA ASN A 8 -24.87 -12.66 25.59
C ASN A 8 -26.31 -12.19 25.37
N LYS A 9 -26.62 -10.95 25.74
CA LYS A 9 -27.96 -10.35 25.53
C LYS A 9 -28.31 -10.14 24.06
N ILE A 10 -27.33 -10.02 23.16
CA ILE A 10 -27.53 -9.93 21.72
C ILE A 10 -27.71 -11.33 21.12
N LYS A 11 -27.04 -12.33 21.68
CA LYS A 11 -27.16 -13.74 21.26
C LYS A 11 -28.55 -14.29 21.53
N ASP A 12 -29.12 -14.00 22.71
CA ASP A 12 -30.46 -14.47 23.09
C ASP A 12 -31.56 -13.89 22.17
N ASN A 13 -31.40 -12.65 21.69
CA ASN A 13 -32.36 -12.02 20.78
C ASN A 13 -32.28 -12.52 19.32
N ASN A 14 -31.21 -13.23 18.94
CA ASN A 14 -30.99 -13.69 17.56
C ASN A 14 -31.32 -15.17 17.33
N ILE A 15 -31.50 -15.94 18.42
CA ILE A 15 -31.87 -17.36 18.34
C ILE A 15 -33.34 -17.52 17.92
N ASP A 16 -34.22 -16.59 18.32
CA ASP A 16 -35.64 -16.65 17.97
C ASP A 16 -35.96 -16.40 16.49
N ARG A 17 -35.01 -15.88 15.69
CA ARG A 17 -35.26 -15.54 14.28
C ARG A 17 -34.87 -16.63 13.28
N LYS A 18 -34.12 -17.66 13.67
CA LYS A 18 -33.62 -18.69 12.74
C LYS A 18 -34.53 -19.93 12.59
N ALA A 19 -35.70 -19.95 13.23
CA ALA A 19 -36.63 -21.08 13.16
C ALA A 19 -37.62 -21.05 11.97
N SER A 20 -37.47 -20.16 10.98
CA SER A 20 -38.37 -20.15 9.82
C SER A 20 -37.66 -19.83 8.50
N SER A 21 -37.23 -20.87 7.79
CA SER A 21 -37.39 -21.00 6.32
C SER A 21 -36.56 -22.18 5.81
N SER A 22 -37.26 -23.28 5.52
CA SER A 22 -36.74 -24.45 4.83
C SER A 22 -37.26 -24.49 3.39
N SER A 23 -36.40 -25.06 2.54
CA SER A 23 -36.69 -25.77 1.28
C SER A 23 -37.09 -24.98 0.03
N ARG A 24 -36.23 -25.07 -1.01
CA ARG A 24 -36.57 -25.78 -2.26
C ARG A 24 -35.32 -26.06 -3.11
N THR A 25 -35.21 -27.33 -3.49
CA THR A 25 -34.27 -27.97 -4.42
C THR A 25 -34.75 -27.88 -5.87
N ASN A 26 -33.81 -27.97 -6.82
CA ASN A 26 -33.86 -28.70 -8.12
C ASN A 26 -32.52 -28.44 -8.86
N THR A 27 -31.63 -29.43 -9.08
CA THR A 27 -31.52 -30.34 -10.26
C THR A 27 -31.67 -29.60 -11.60
N SER A 28 -30.86 -29.76 -12.66
CA SER A 28 -29.69 -30.56 -13.03
C SER A 28 -29.48 -30.26 -14.54
N SER A 29 -28.25 -30.27 -15.07
CA SER A 29 -27.88 -30.98 -16.32
C SER A 29 -26.64 -30.38 -17.00
N ASP A 30 -25.77 -31.31 -17.39
CA ASP A 30 -24.54 -31.19 -18.16
C ASP A 30 -24.65 -30.46 -19.50
N SER A 31 -23.53 -29.91 -19.97
CA SER A 31 -22.93 -30.35 -21.24
C SER A 31 -21.54 -29.72 -21.47
N SER A 32 -20.71 -30.53 -22.11
CA SER A 32 -19.29 -30.37 -22.33
C SER A 32 -18.96 -29.79 -23.71
N SER A 33 -17.68 -29.47 -23.89
CA SER A 33 -16.92 -29.26 -25.13
C SER A 33 -17.03 -27.88 -25.80
N ALA A 34 -15.89 -27.19 -25.96
CA ALA A 34 -14.99 -27.38 -27.09
C ALA A 34 -13.84 -26.36 -27.01
N ALA A 35 -12.62 -26.87 -27.14
CA ALA A 35 -11.43 -26.06 -27.38
C ALA A 35 -11.52 -25.43 -28.77
N SER A 36 -11.24 -24.14 -28.88
CA SER A 36 -10.88 -23.51 -30.14
C SER A 36 -9.70 -22.56 -29.92
N SER A 37 -8.58 -23.00 -30.47
CA SER A 37 -7.38 -22.21 -30.72
C SER A 37 -7.68 -21.18 -31.82
N SER A 38 -7.53 -19.89 -31.52
CA SER A 38 -7.47 -18.86 -32.55
C SER A 38 -6.23 -18.00 -32.34
N SER A 39 -5.29 -18.16 -33.27
CA SER A 39 -4.16 -17.28 -33.54
C SER A 39 -4.62 -15.83 -33.72
N PHE A 40 -4.12 -14.91 -32.90
CA PHE A 40 -4.30 -13.48 -33.14
C PHE A 40 -3.05 -12.91 -33.80
N ALA A 41 -3.29 -12.46 -35.04
CA ALA A 41 -2.36 -11.77 -35.90
C ALA A 41 -2.04 -10.36 -35.36
N ASP A 42 -0.84 -9.91 -35.71
CA ASP A 42 -0.34 -8.54 -35.64
C ASP A 42 -1.44 -7.51 -35.92
N ARG A 43 -1.74 -6.70 -34.90
CA ARG A 43 -2.35 -5.39 -35.05
C ARG A 43 -1.40 -4.36 -34.47
N THR A 44 -0.54 -3.82 -35.33
CA THR A 44 0.05 -2.49 -35.16
C THR A 44 -1.10 -1.47 -35.20
N GLY A 45 -1.72 -1.25 -34.05
CA GLY A 45 -2.71 -0.19 -33.84
C GLY A 45 -2.01 1.10 -33.46
N ASP A 46 -2.46 2.18 -34.08
CA ASP A 46 -2.01 3.57 -33.97
C ASP A 46 -1.38 3.94 -32.61
N MET A 47 -0.14 4.41 -32.66
CA MET A 47 0.51 5.07 -31.54
C MET A 47 -0.32 6.31 -31.15
N MET A 48 -0.98 6.24 -30.00
CA MET A 48 -1.58 7.41 -29.37
C MET A 48 -0.49 8.47 -29.14
N THR A 49 -0.76 9.69 -29.55
CA THR A 49 0.15 10.83 -29.40
C THR A 49 0.37 11.17 -27.92
N PRO A 50 1.60 11.55 -27.49
CA PRO A 50 1.96 11.84 -26.10
C PRO A 50 1.10 12.90 -25.38
N ASP A 51 0.41 13.79 -26.11
CA ASP A 51 -0.34 14.91 -25.54
C ASP A 51 -1.71 14.54 -24.91
N MET A 52 -2.15 13.27 -25.00
CA MET A 52 -3.45 12.85 -24.46
C MET A 52 -3.42 12.32 -23.02
N TYR A 53 -2.23 12.20 -22.41
CA TYR A 53 -2.11 12.07 -20.96
C TYR A 53 -2.13 13.46 -20.32
N GLN A 54 -3.25 14.18 -20.48
CA GLN A 54 -3.61 15.12 -19.42
C GLN A 54 -3.81 14.25 -18.19
N TYR A 55 -2.77 14.16 -17.36
CA TYR A 55 -2.83 13.59 -16.03
C TYR A 55 -4.06 14.17 -15.37
N ARG A 56 -5.15 13.39 -15.34
CA ARG A 56 -6.30 13.71 -14.51
C ARG A 56 -5.76 13.61 -13.11
N THR A 57 -5.30 14.75 -12.58
CA THR A 57 -5.07 14.96 -11.15
C THR A 57 -6.43 14.86 -10.49
N THR A 58 -6.93 13.63 -10.34
CA THR A 58 -8.30 13.36 -9.91
C THR A 58 -8.56 13.90 -8.51
N ASN A 59 -7.54 14.31 -7.75
CA ASN A 59 -7.67 14.84 -6.40
C ASN A 59 -6.81 16.09 -6.07
N GLY A 60 -6.48 16.94 -7.05
CA GLY A 60 -5.87 18.26 -6.75
C GLY A 60 -4.47 18.25 -6.12
N VAL A 61 -3.79 17.10 -6.10
CA VAL A 61 -2.38 16.99 -5.76
C VAL A 61 -1.56 17.47 -6.95
N LYS A 62 -1.04 18.69 -6.87
CA LYS A 62 -0.05 19.21 -7.82
C LYS A 62 1.33 18.87 -7.28
N LEU A 63 2.13 18.16 -8.07
CA LEU A 63 3.58 18.34 -7.97
C LEU A 63 3.89 19.56 -8.82
N ASP A 64 4.45 20.58 -8.19
CA ASP A 64 4.92 21.74 -8.93
C ASP A 64 6.09 21.31 -9.81
N GLN A 65 5.95 21.64 -11.10
CA GLN A 65 6.95 21.34 -12.12
C GLN A 65 7.66 22.63 -12.48
N ILE A 66 8.99 22.62 -12.39
CA ILE A 66 9.84 23.71 -12.89
C ILE A 66 10.53 23.17 -14.14
N VAL A 67 10.19 23.70 -15.32
CA VAL A 67 10.90 23.40 -16.55
C VAL A 67 12.12 24.30 -16.62
N LYS A 68 13.33 23.71 -16.60
CA LYS A 68 14.59 24.46 -16.73
C LYS A 68 15.50 23.74 -17.72
N GLU A 69 15.90 24.43 -18.79
CA GLU A 69 16.91 23.95 -19.75
C GLU A 69 16.59 22.53 -20.29
N ASP A 70 15.35 22.32 -20.77
CA ASP A 70 14.83 21.02 -21.24
C ASP A 70 14.74 19.90 -20.19
N MET A 71 14.95 20.24 -18.91
CA MET A 71 14.75 19.33 -17.78
C MET A 71 13.45 19.64 -17.06
N LEU A 72 12.67 18.60 -16.79
CA LEU A 72 11.55 18.65 -15.87
C LEU A 72 12.08 18.54 -14.44
N ILE A 73 11.76 19.47 -13.55
CA ILE A 73 12.12 19.41 -12.12
C ILE A 73 10.83 19.30 -11.30
N PHE A 74 10.71 18.29 -10.44
CA PHE A 74 9.63 18.24 -9.46
C PHE A 74 10.08 18.92 -8.16
N ASP A 75 9.23 19.80 -7.65
CA ASP A 75 9.37 20.36 -6.30
C ASP A 75 8.79 19.38 -5.28
N PHE A 76 9.68 18.71 -4.54
CA PHE A 76 9.32 17.82 -3.45
C PHE A 76 9.25 18.54 -2.10
N ASP A 77 9.84 19.73 -1.97
CA ASP A 77 9.91 20.47 -0.71
C ASP A 77 8.53 20.99 -0.34
N SER A 78 7.81 21.57 -1.30
CA SER A 78 6.42 22.01 -1.11
C SER A 78 5.50 20.86 -0.67
N ASN A 79 5.70 19.66 -1.22
CA ASN A 79 4.94 18.48 -0.79
C ASN A 79 5.36 17.99 0.60
N LEU A 80 6.66 17.98 0.89
CA LEU A 80 7.18 17.61 2.21
C LEU A 80 6.63 18.53 3.30
N ASP A 81 6.61 19.84 3.08
CA ASP A 81 6.05 20.80 4.02
C ASP A 81 4.56 20.55 4.28
N ARG A 82 3.80 20.25 3.21
CA ARG A 82 2.39 19.88 3.33
C ARG A 82 2.22 18.59 4.14
N LEU A 83 3.01 17.57 3.83
CA LEU A 83 2.98 16.28 4.50
C LEU A 83 3.31 16.42 5.99
N LEU A 84 4.41 17.12 6.32
CA LEU A 84 4.82 17.36 7.70
C LEU A 84 3.79 18.18 8.47
N LYS A 85 3.10 19.13 7.81
CA LYS A 85 1.99 19.86 8.42
C LYS A 85 0.86 18.91 8.83
N VAL A 86 0.49 17.95 7.99
CA VAL A 86 -0.54 16.94 8.30
C VAL A 86 -0.08 16.00 9.42
N VAL A 87 1.15 15.49 9.33
CA VAL A 87 1.71 14.55 10.32
C VAL A 87 1.86 15.20 11.69
N ARG A 88 2.23 16.48 11.75
CA ARG A 88 2.41 17.25 13.00
C ARG A 88 1.10 17.87 13.53
N ASP A 89 0.06 18.01 12.73
CA ASP A 89 -1.26 18.49 13.17
C ASP A 89 -1.81 17.60 14.29
N SER A 90 -2.31 18.15 15.40
CA SER A 90 -2.87 17.39 16.52
C SER A 90 -4.34 16.98 16.33
N LYS A 91 -4.98 17.42 15.25
CA LYS A 91 -6.40 17.16 15.02
C LYS A 91 -6.66 15.69 14.63
N LEU A 92 -7.22 14.95 15.59
CA LEU A 92 -7.80 13.62 15.45
C LEU A 92 -9.06 13.65 14.56
N LEU A 93 -9.10 12.78 13.56
CA LEU A 93 -10.28 12.57 12.74
C LEU A 93 -11.21 11.55 13.40
N LYS A 94 -12.50 11.87 13.44
CA LYS A 94 -13.52 10.97 13.99
C LYS A 94 -14.22 10.22 12.86
N PRO A 95 -14.42 8.90 12.98
CA PRO A 95 -15.27 8.18 12.04
C PRO A 95 -16.70 8.72 12.08
N GLN A 96 -17.44 8.53 10.98
CA GLN A 96 -18.86 8.85 10.98
C GLN A 96 -19.57 7.96 12.01
N VAL A 97 -20.45 8.56 12.82
CA VAL A 97 -21.15 7.86 13.89
C VAL A 97 -22.13 6.87 13.28
N VAL A 98 -21.82 5.58 13.38
CA VAL A 98 -22.78 4.51 13.08
C VAL A 98 -23.67 4.34 14.30
N ARG A 99 -25.00 4.36 14.12
CA ARG A 99 -25.96 4.22 15.22
C ARG A 99 -25.67 2.95 16.03
N GLY A 100 -25.44 3.12 17.33
CA GLY A 100 -25.20 2.01 18.27
C GLY A 100 -23.72 1.68 18.53
N ILE A 101 -22.77 2.26 17.77
CA ILE A 101 -21.33 2.11 18.04
C ILE A 101 -20.85 3.35 18.78
N THR A 102 -20.42 3.17 20.03
CA THR A 102 -19.94 4.28 20.89
C THR A 102 -18.43 4.33 21.01
N PHE A 103 -17.73 3.23 20.72
CA PHE A 103 -16.28 3.12 20.83
C PHE A 103 -15.75 2.27 19.67
N TYR A 104 -14.61 2.70 19.12
CA TYR A 104 -13.84 1.95 18.15
C TYR A 104 -12.51 1.58 18.80
N THR A 105 -12.05 0.37 18.53
CA THR A 105 -10.74 -0.09 18.98
C THR A 105 -9.62 0.50 18.09
N PRO A 106 -8.35 0.52 18.55
CA PRO A 106 -7.21 0.99 17.76
C PRO A 106 -7.16 0.41 16.34
N LEU A 107 -7.31 -0.91 16.20
CA LEU A 107 -7.27 -1.57 14.88
C LEU A 107 -8.45 -1.17 14.00
N GLN A 108 -9.64 -1.00 14.58
CA GLN A 108 -10.83 -0.58 13.84
C GLN A 108 -10.69 0.86 13.32
N LEU A 109 -10.17 1.77 14.16
CA LEU A 109 -9.92 3.16 13.76
C LEU A 109 -8.91 3.23 12.62
N LEU A 110 -7.80 2.50 12.72
CA LEU A 110 -6.83 2.44 11.63
C LEU A 110 -7.42 1.79 10.38
N SER A 111 -8.21 0.71 10.52
CA SER A 111 -8.89 0.08 9.40
C SER A 111 -9.81 1.08 8.67
N ILE A 112 -10.55 1.91 9.40
CA ILE A 112 -11.38 2.97 8.81
C ILE A 112 -10.51 4.00 8.07
N GLY A 113 -9.40 4.42 8.67
CA GLY A 113 -8.44 5.32 8.03
C GLY A 113 -7.91 4.75 6.71
N LEU A 114 -7.50 3.48 6.71
CA LEU A 114 -7.01 2.80 5.52
C LEU A 114 -8.10 2.57 4.46
N SER A 115 -9.36 2.30 4.84
CA SER A 115 -10.47 2.28 3.88
C SER A 115 -10.60 3.63 3.16
N LYS A 116 -10.47 4.75 3.88
CA LYS A 116 -10.52 6.08 3.28
C LYS A 116 -9.34 6.33 2.35
N LEU A 117 -8.14 5.94 2.77
CA LEU A 117 -6.97 5.96 1.91
C LEU A 117 -7.21 5.23 0.60
N PHE A 118 -7.70 3.99 0.63
CA PHE A 118 -7.92 3.23 -0.60
C PHE A 118 -8.97 3.87 -1.51
N ASN A 119 -9.99 4.50 -0.94
CA ASN A 119 -10.98 5.28 -1.70
C ASN A 119 -10.35 6.54 -2.32
N GLU A 120 -9.46 7.23 -1.60
CA GLU A 120 -8.75 8.42 -2.08
C GLU A 120 -7.72 8.09 -3.17
N LEU A 121 -7.11 6.90 -3.10
CA LEU A 121 -6.22 6.41 -4.13
C LEU A 121 -6.96 6.08 -5.43
N ASN A 122 -8.28 5.85 -5.37
CA ASN A 122 -9.18 5.79 -6.53
C ASN A 122 -8.62 4.95 -7.69
N TYR A 123 -8.31 3.69 -7.42
CA TYR A 123 -7.80 2.78 -8.44
C TYR A 123 -8.78 2.62 -9.60
N MET A 124 -8.21 2.52 -10.79
CA MET A 124 -8.95 2.12 -11.98
C MET A 124 -9.56 0.73 -11.80
N LYS A 125 -10.71 0.51 -12.46
CA LYS A 125 -11.29 -0.83 -12.53
C LYS A 125 -10.34 -1.75 -13.29
N LYS A 126 -10.42 -3.05 -13.02
CA LYS A 126 -9.55 -4.07 -13.63
C LYS A 126 -9.44 -3.94 -15.16
N GLU A 127 -10.54 -3.62 -15.83
CA GLU A 127 -10.65 -3.50 -17.28
C GLU A 127 -10.04 -2.21 -17.84
N GLU A 128 -9.85 -1.20 -16.98
CA GLU A 128 -9.31 0.12 -17.33
C GLU A 128 -7.80 0.21 -17.07
N VAL A 129 -7.22 -0.73 -16.31
CA VAL A 129 -5.78 -0.75 -16.03
C VAL A 129 -4.99 -1.10 -17.28
N VAL A 130 -4.01 -0.28 -17.63
CA VAL A 130 -3.10 -0.52 -18.74
C VAL A 130 -2.02 -1.52 -18.31
N ILE A 131 -2.04 -2.71 -18.90
CA ILE A 131 -0.96 -3.70 -18.73
C ILE A 131 0.12 -3.39 -19.76
N THR A 132 1.32 -3.03 -19.32
CA THR A 132 2.39 -2.54 -20.19
C THR A 132 3.76 -3.03 -19.74
N ASP A 133 4.65 -3.21 -20.72
CA ASP A 133 6.09 -3.46 -20.52
C ASP A 133 6.92 -2.16 -20.55
N SER A 134 6.26 -1.01 -20.73
CA SER A 134 6.85 0.33 -20.68
C SER A 134 6.09 1.20 -19.67
N LEU A 135 6.79 1.66 -18.64
CA LEU A 135 6.22 2.35 -17.48
C LEU A 135 6.54 3.84 -17.48
N ASP A 136 5.54 4.66 -17.12
CA ASP A 136 5.69 6.11 -17.00
C ASP A 136 6.22 6.49 -15.61
N PHE A 137 7.45 6.99 -15.55
CA PHE A 137 8.09 7.33 -14.28
C PHE A 137 7.41 8.49 -13.57
N ARG A 138 6.78 9.41 -14.31
CA ARG A 138 6.06 10.55 -13.71
C ARG A 138 4.83 10.04 -12.99
N GLY A 139 4.09 9.11 -13.59
CA GLY A 139 2.93 8.45 -12.98
C GLY A 139 3.28 7.83 -11.63
N PHE A 140 4.42 7.16 -11.55
CA PHE A 140 4.96 6.62 -10.30
C PHE A 140 5.21 7.70 -9.23
N LEU A 141 5.84 8.82 -9.59
CA LEU A 141 6.11 9.92 -8.66
C LEU A 141 4.83 10.60 -8.17
N TYR A 142 3.89 10.86 -9.08
CA TYR A 142 2.56 11.38 -8.74
C TYR A 142 1.82 10.47 -7.77
N PHE A 143 1.86 9.17 -8.03
CA PHE A 143 1.25 8.19 -7.15
C PHE A 143 1.91 8.18 -5.77
N GLY A 144 3.25 8.18 -5.67
CA GLY A 144 3.95 8.24 -4.38
C GLY A 144 3.59 9.47 -3.54
N VAL A 145 3.48 10.64 -4.17
CA VAL A 145 2.99 11.84 -3.49
C VAL A 145 1.54 11.69 -3.04
N LYS A 146 0.66 11.18 -3.91
CA LYS A 146 -0.75 10.93 -3.57
C LYS A 146 -0.87 9.99 -2.37
N ALA A 147 -0.12 8.87 -2.39
CA ALA A 147 -0.14 7.84 -1.37
C ALA A 147 0.45 8.27 -0.03
N SER A 148 1.54 9.04 -0.02
CA SER A 148 2.11 9.59 1.22
C SER A 148 1.13 10.54 1.92
N ASN A 149 0.48 11.43 1.18
CA ASN A 149 -0.52 12.34 1.74
C ASN A 149 -1.77 11.58 2.23
N ALA A 150 -2.26 10.61 1.45
CA ALA A 150 -3.40 9.78 1.85
C ALA A 150 -3.08 8.95 3.11
N LEU A 151 -1.84 8.42 3.24
CA LEU A 151 -1.40 7.74 4.45
C LEU A 151 -1.37 8.68 5.65
N ALA A 152 -0.82 9.87 5.50
CA ALA A 152 -0.77 10.85 6.59
C ALA A 152 -2.18 11.20 7.10
N GLU A 153 -3.15 11.40 6.20
CA GLU A 153 -4.55 11.64 6.58
C GLU A 153 -5.21 10.39 7.20
N ALA A 154 -4.92 9.20 6.70
CA ALA A 154 -5.42 7.94 7.26
C ALA A 154 -4.95 7.70 8.70
N LEU A 155 -3.69 8.03 9.01
CA LEU A 155 -3.12 7.87 10.34
C LEU A 155 -3.78 8.79 11.37
N ARG A 156 -4.42 9.89 10.94
CA ARG A 156 -5.19 10.77 11.84
C ARG A 156 -6.45 10.15 12.41
N TYR A 157 -6.86 8.96 11.96
CA TYR A 157 -7.91 8.19 12.62
C TYR A 157 -7.39 7.42 13.84
N SER A 158 -6.10 7.09 13.89
CA SER A 158 -5.51 6.41 15.05
C SER A 158 -5.33 7.41 16.19
N ALA A 159 -6.11 7.23 17.26
CA ALA A 159 -5.96 8.04 18.45
C ALA A 159 -4.57 7.87 19.09
N GLU A 160 -4.02 6.67 18.97
CA GLU A 160 -2.72 6.27 19.49
C GLU A 160 -1.60 7.03 18.78
N PHE A 161 -1.62 7.04 17.44
CA PHE A 161 -0.65 7.81 16.66
C PHE A 161 -0.74 9.30 16.97
N MET A 162 -1.96 9.86 17.03
CA MET A 162 -2.17 11.30 17.24
C MET A 162 -1.85 11.80 18.65
N GLN A 163 -1.72 10.91 19.63
CA GLN A 163 -1.30 11.25 20.99
C GLN A 163 0.23 11.37 21.14
N LEU A 164 1.00 10.91 20.15
CA LEU A 164 2.45 10.94 20.20
C LEU A 164 2.99 12.38 20.00
N PRO A 165 4.19 12.67 20.56
CA PRO A 165 4.90 13.91 20.27
C PRO A 165 5.03 14.13 18.74
N PRO A 166 4.94 15.38 18.24
CA PRO A 166 5.04 15.66 16.80
C PRO A 166 6.32 15.10 16.14
N ASN A 167 7.46 15.15 16.84
CA ASN A 167 8.73 14.61 16.34
C ASN A 167 8.67 13.08 16.21
N ASP A 168 8.12 12.39 17.20
CA ASP A 168 7.97 10.93 17.15
C ASP A 168 7.01 10.50 16.04
N ARG A 169 5.92 11.25 15.80
CA ARG A 169 5.02 10.99 14.67
C ARG A 169 5.72 11.08 13.33
N GLU A 170 6.61 12.06 13.15
CA GLU A 170 7.42 12.18 11.94
C GLU A 170 8.37 11.00 11.78
N VAL A 171 9.06 10.59 12.85
CA VAL A 171 9.95 9.41 12.84
C VAL A 171 9.16 8.15 12.47
N LEU A 172 8.00 7.94 13.09
CA LEU A 172 7.13 6.80 12.79
C LEU A 172 6.66 6.84 11.33
N PHE A 173 6.25 8.01 10.83
CA PHE A 173 5.81 8.18 9.45
C PHE A 173 6.93 7.86 8.44
N ARG A 174 8.14 8.39 8.67
CA ARG A 174 9.36 8.10 7.87
C ARG A 174 9.70 6.62 7.86
N ARG A 175 9.50 5.94 8.98
CA ARG A 175 9.75 4.52 9.09
C ARG A 175 8.70 3.66 8.38
N ILE A 176 7.41 3.95 8.58
CA ILE A 176 6.33 3.11 8.01
C ILE A 176 6.16 3.31 6.50
N TYR A 177 6.34 4.53 5.98
CA TYR A 177 5.97 4.83 4.60
C TYR A 177 6.68 3.93 3.55
N PRO A 178 8.01 3.71 3.62
CA PRO A 178 8.70 2.79 2.71
C PRO A 178 8.15 1.37 2.70
N VAL A 179 7.75 0.87 3.87
CA VAL A 179 7.16 -0.48 3.98
C VAL A 179 5.71 -0.47 3.48
N PHE A 180 4.94 0.54 3.87
CA PHE A 180 3.56 0.72 3.48
C PHE A 180 3.40 0.80 1.97
N ILE A 181 4.12 1.68 1.28
CA ILE A 181 3.88 1.92 -0.15
C ILE A 181 4.05 0.63 -0.95
N ASN A 182 5.05 -0.18 -0.62
CA ASN A 182 5.29 -1.45 -1.32
C ASN A 182 4.19 -2.48 -1.01
N LEU A 183 3.81 -2.63 0.26
CA LEU A 183 2.72 -3.53 0.66
C LEU A 183 1.38 -3.12 0.06
N GLU A 184 1.12 -1.82 0.02
CA GLU A 184 -0.07 -1.22 -0.55
C GLU A 184 -0.16 -1.56 -2.05
N ARG A 185 0.91 -1.37 -2.83
CA ARG A 185 0.94 -1.75 -4.26
C ARG A 185 0.55 -3.22 -4.45
N LEU A 186 1.15 -4.12 -3.67
CA LEU A 186 0.88 -5.55 -3.78
C LEU A 186 -0.54 -5.91 -3.33
N TYR A 187 -0.99 -5.35 -2.22
CA TYR A 187 -2.32 -5.57 -1.67
C TYR A 187 -3.40 -5.12 -2.66
N SER A 188 -3.32 -3.88 -3.14
CA SER A 188 -4.27 -3.31 -4.11
C SER A 188 -4.26 -4.08 -5.43
N SER A 189 -3.10 -4.55 -5.88
CA SER A 189 -3.00 -5.42 -7.06
C SER A 189 -3.77 -6.72 -6.87
N ILE A 190 -3.64 -7.37 -5.71
CA ILE A 190 -4.35 -8.62 -5.41
C ILE A 190 -5.85 -8.37 -5.29
N GLN A 191 -6.28 -7.26 -4.67
CA GLN A 191 -7.70 -6.91 -4.55
C GLN A 191 -8.35 -6.65 -5.93
N ILE A 192 -7.66 -5.97 -6.84
CA ILE A 192 -8.19 -5.65 -8.17
C ILE A 192 -8.11 -6.84 -9.14
N PHE A 193 -6.98 -7.54 -9.20
CA PHE A 193 -6.78 -8.62 -10.17
C PHE A 193 -7.28 -9.99 -9.69
N GLY A 194 -7.43 -10.16 -8.37
CA GLY A 194 -7.90 -11.36 -7.68
C GLY A 194 -6.77 -12.26 -7.19
N SER A 195 -6.90 -12.79 -5.97
CA SER A 195 -5.96 -13.77 -5.39
C SER A 195 -5.91 -15.08 -6.19
N GLU A 196 -7.05 -15.53 -6.70
CA GLU A 196 -7.18 -16.79 -7.44
C GLU A 196 -6.73 -16.70 -8.90
N SER A 197 -6.41 -15.50 -9.40
CA SER A 197 -5.94 -15.34 -10.77
C SER A 197 -4.59 -16.03 -10.95
N LYS A 198 -4.39 -16.77 -12.05
CA LYS A 198 -3.07 -17.32 -12.37
C LYS A 198 -2.11 -16.25 -12.90
N GLU A 199 -2.64 -15.13 -13.35
CA GLU A 199 -1.85 -14.04 -13.91
C GLU A 199 -1.14 -13.27 -12.79
N ILE A 200 0.10 -12.87 -13.06
CA ILE A 200 0.86 -11.96 -12.22
C ILE A 200 0.70 -10.57 -12.82
N LYS A 201 0.02 -9.70 -12.09
CA LYS A 201 -0.19 -8.29 -12.43
C LYS A 201 0.03 -7.47 -11.18
N ILE A 202 0.99 -6.56 -11.23
CA ILE A 202 1.38 -5.70 -10.12
C ILE A 202 1.28 -4.25 -10.57
N PHE A 203 0.54 -3.43 -9.82
CA PHE A 203 0.46 -2.00 -10.06
C PHE A 203 1.82 -1.34 -9.95
N PHE A 204 2.10 -0.47 -10.93
CA PHE A 204 3.20 0.47 -10.87
C PHE A 204 2.72 1.80 -10.29
N ASP A 205 1.62 2.34 -10.83
CA ASP A 205 0.90 3.52 -10.36
C ASP A 205 -0.60 3.21 -10.22
N ASP A 206 -1.50 4.21 -10.24
CA ASP A 206 -2.95 4.01 -10.17
C ASP A 206 -3.63 3.67 -11.52
N THR A 207 -2.87 3.62 -12.61
CA THR A 207 -3.34 3.42 -14.00
C THR A 207 -2.61 2.32 -14.77
N GLN A 208 -1.36 2.01 -14.41
CA GLN A 208 -0.48 1.05 -15.07
C GLN A 208 -0.14 -0.13 -14.16
N ALA A 209 -0.07 -1.32 -14.74
CA ALA A 209 0.44 -2.52 -14.09
C ALA A 209 1.38 -3.30 -15.01
N PHE A 210 2.30 -4.06 -14.42
CA PHE A 210 3.28 -4.88 -15.14
C PHE A 210 3.12 -6.36 -14.83
N GLY A 211 3.58 -7.19 -15.76
CA GLY A 211 3.59 -8.65 -15.66
C GLY A 211 4.80 -9.24 -14.91
N PRO A 212 5.00 -10.56 -14.92
CA PRO A 212 6.10 -11.20 -14.18
C PRO A 212 7.50 -10.85 -14.71
N ASN A 213 7.60 -10.38 -15.94
CA ASN A 213 8.88 -10.06 -16.58
C ASN A 213 9.45 -8.69 -16.18
N PHE A 214 8.71 -7.91 -15.37
CA PHE A 214 8.96 -6.52 -15.00
C PHE A 214 9.11 -5.59 -16.22
N ALA A 215 8.41 -4.48 -16.18
CA ALA A 215 8.41 -3.51 -17.27
C ALA A 215 9.61 -2.54 -17.19
N ALA A 216 10.08 -2.08 -18.33
CA ALA A 216 11.13 -1.06 -18.42
C ALA A 216 10.53 0.35 -18.29
N LEU A 217 11.34 1.33 -17.89
CA LEU A 217 10.91 2.73 -17.92
C LEU A 217 10.77 3.21 -19.37
N SER A 218 9.77 4.06 -19.62
CA SER A 218 9.49 4.61 -20.94
C SER A 218 10.63 5.50 -21.45
N SER A 219 10.85 5.46 -22.77
CA SER A 219 11.91 6.22 -23.46
C SER A 219 11.62 7.73 -23.55
N SER A 220 10.42 8.17 -23.18
CA SER A 220 10.06 9.59 -23.14
C SER A 220 10.63 10.32 -21.93
N ASP A 221 10.96 9.60 -20.85
CA ASP A 221 11.55 10.19 -19.64
C ASP A 221 13.06 9.96 -19.56
N PHE A 222 13.58 8.91 -20.21
CA PHE A 222 14.99 8.53 -20.18
C PHE A 222 15.47 8.04 -21.54
N PRO A 223 16.74 8.29 -21.91
CA PRO A 223 17.37 7.56 -23.01
C PRO A 223 17.32 6.04 -22.77
N ASP A 224 17.08 5.25 -23.82
CA ASP A 224 16.93 3.78 -23.72
C ASP A 224 18.04 3.07 -22.93
N ALA A 225 19.29 3.52 -23.10
CA ALA A 225 20.44 2.95 -22.40
C ALA A 225 20.37 3.18 -20.89
N GLU A 226 19.87 4.35 -20.47
CA GLU A 226 19.71 4.72 -19.06
C GLU A 226 18.50 4.00 -18.45
N ALA A 227 17.37 3.94 -19.15
CA ALA A 227 16.20 3.17 -18.74
C ALA A 227 16.55 1.68 -18.50
N LYS A 228 17.32 1.08 -19.41
CA LYS A 228 17.82 -0.30 -19.27
C LYS A 228 18.79 -0.45 -18.09
N ASN A 229 19.67 0.52 -17.87
CA ASN A 229 20.61 0.48 -16.76
C ASN A 229 19.88 0.55 -15.41
N ILE A 230 18.95 1.50 -15.26
CA ILE A 230 18.09 1.62 -14.07
C ILE A 230 17.39 0.29 -13.81
N PHE A 231 16.72 -0.27 -14.83
CA PHE A 231 16.03 -1.55 -14.68
C PHE A 231 16.95 -2.69 -14.24
N ASN A 232 18.15 -2.78 -14.81
CA ASN A 232 19.12 -3.82 -14.46
C ASN A 232 19.55 -3.77 -12.99
N ILE A 233 19.71 -2.56 -12.41
CA ILE A 233 20.09 -2.41 -11.00
C ILE A 233 18.96 -2.89 -10.09
N TYR A 234 17.70 -2.64 -10.47
CA TYR A 234 16.54 -3.09 -9.70
C TYR A 234 16.16 -4.55 -9.93
N LYS A 235 16.79 -5.27 -10.85
CA LYS A 235 16.39 -6.63 -11.26
C LYS A 235 16.25 -7.60 -10.08
N ASP A 236 17.26 -7.67 -9.21
CA ASP A 236 17.23 -8.59 -8.06
C ASP A 236 16.24 -8.13 -6.98
N CYS A 237 16.10 -6.81 -6.82
CA CYS A 237 15.12 -6.20 -5.93
C CYS A 237 13.69 -6.56 -6.41
N ASN A 238 13.42 -6.39 -7.70
CA ASN A 238 12.16 -6.75 -8.34
C ASN A 238 11.86 -8.25 -8.21
N LYS A 239 12.85 -9.12 -8.47
CA LYS A 239 12.70 -10.56 -8.23
C LYS A 239 12.29 -10.87 -6.78
N PHE A 240 12.91 -10.21 -5.80
CA PHE A 240 12.54 -10.33 -4.40
C PHE A 240 11.09 -9.86 -4.15
N LEU A 241 10.67 -8.73 -4.72
CA LEU A 241 9.29 -8.23 -4.61
C LEU A 241 8.29 -9.29 -5.09
N LEU A 242 8.54 -9.93 -6.24
CA LEU A 242 7.63 -10.93 -6.78
C LEU A 242 7.63 -12.23 -5.95
N GLU A 243 8.81 -12.84 -5.77
CA GLU A 243 8.92 -14.18 -5.20
C GLU A 243 8.73 -14.20 -3.69
N SER A 244 9.22 -13.17 -2.98
CA SER A 244 9.21 -13.12 -1.52
C SER A 244 8.03 -12.35 -0.94
N LEU A 245 7.38 -11.47 -1.70
CA LEU A 245 6.26 -10.66 -1.21
C LEU A 245 4.96 -10.90 -1.98
N TYR A 246 4.91 -10.65 -3.29
CA TYR A 246 3.67 -10.72 -4.05
C TYR A 246 3.05 -12.12 -4.02
N LEU A 247 3.81 -13.15 -4.38
CA LEU A 247 3.29 -14.52 -4.42
C LEU A 247 2.82 -15.01 -3.03
N PRO A 248 3.60 -14.84 -1.94
CA PRO A 248 3.13 -15.20 -0.61
C PRO A 248 1.93 -14.37 -0.12
N LEU A 249 1.88 -13.07 -0.42
CA LEU A 249 0.75 -12.21 -0.05
C LEU A 249 -0.53 -12.64 -0.79
N LYS A 250 -0.40 -13.03 -2.05
CA LYS A 250 -1.48 -13.55 -2.89
C LYS A 250 -2.00 -14.88 -2.37
N GLU A 251 -1.10 -15.78 -1.96
CA GLU A 251 -1.44 -17.09 -1.36
C GLU A 251 -2.19 -16.94 -0.03
N ILE A 252 -1.71 -16.05 0.86
CA ILE A 252 -2.34 -15.84 2.17
C ILE A 252 -3.68 -15.10 2.03
N ALA A 253 -3.84 -14.29 0.97
CA ALA A 253 -5.03 -13.50 0.68
C ALA A 253 -5.53 -12.75 1.93
N ILE A 254 -4.72 -11.80 2.40
CA ILE A 254 -5.12 -11.00 3.57
C ILE A 254 -6.27 -10.06 3.22
N ASP A 255 -7.17 -9.85 4.18
CA ASP A 255 -8.19 -8.82 4.06
C ASP A 255 -7.72 -7.47 4.63
N GLN A 256 -8.63 -6.50 4.61
CA GLN A 256 -8.34 -5.14 5.03
C GLN A 256 -8.02 -5.01 6.53
N THR A 257 -8.63 -5.83 7.39
CA THR A 257 -8.37 -5.83 8.83
C THR A 257 -6.98 -6.38 9.12
N GLU A 258 -6.61 -7.46 8.44
CA GLU A 258 -5.27 -8.05 8.51
C GLU A 258 -4.19 -7.12 7.93
N PHE A 259 -4.49 -6.43 6.83
CA PHE A 259 -3.62 -5.39 6.28
C PHE A 259 -3.41 -4.25 7.28
N ALA A 260 -4.49 -3.76 7.92
CA ALA A 260 -4.38 -2.74 8.96
C ALA A 260 -3.53 -3.20 10.14
N PHE A 261 -3.70 -4.45 10.57
CA PHE A 261 -2.87 -5.03 11.64
C PHE A 261 -1.41 -5.11 11.25
N LEU A 262 -1.10 -5.51 10.02
CA LEU A 262 0.26 -5.58 9.51
C LEU A 262 0.93 -4.19 9.56
N ILE A 263 0.25 -3.15 9.05
CA ILE A 263 0.74 -1.77 9.07
C ILE A 263 0.92 -1.26 10.51
N ALA A 264 -0.07 -1.46 11.38
CA ALA A 264 -0.02 -1.04 12.77
C ALA A 264 1.12 -1.72 13.55
N SER A 265 1.28 -3.03 13.33
CA SER A 265 2.31 -3.82 14.00
C SER A 265 3.70 -3.27 13.67
N TYR A 266 3.99 -3.01 12.40
CA TYR A 266 5.27 -2.43 12.01
C TYR A 266 5.49 -1.03 12.61
N MET A 267 4.47 -0.18 12.51
CA MET A 267 4.53 1.20 12.97
C MET A 267 4.85 1.29 14.46
N PHE A 268 4.26 0.42 15.30
CA PHE A 268 4.44 0.45 16.75
C PHE A 268 5.51 -0.51 17.31
N SER A 269 6.16 -1.33 16.47
CA SER A 269 7.35 -2.11 16.83
C SER A 269 8.59 -1.21 16.97
N LEU A 270 8.70 -0.48 18.08
CA LEU A 270 9.68 0.61 18.29
C LEU A 270 10.89 0.24 19.17
N GLU A 271 11.06 -1.03 19.50
CA GLU A 271 12.06 -1.50 20.47
C GLU A 271 13.49 -1.09 20.09
N ASP A 272 13.82 -1.22 18.81
CA ASP A 272 15.16 -0.95 18.28
C ASP A 272 15.37 0.50 17.79
N SER A 273 14.34 1.36 17.87
CA SER A 273 14.45 2.73 17.34
C SER A 273 15.18 3.64 18.32
N SER A 274 16.33 4.20 17.96
CA SER A 274 17.02 5.22 18.79
C SER A 274 16.46 6.64 18.63
N GLU A 275 15.59 6.85 17.63
CA GLU A 275 15.08 8.18 17.24
C GLU A 275 13.80 8.59 17.99
N VAL A 276 13.15 7.68 18.71
CA VAL A 276 11.90 7.94 19.44
C VAL A 276 12.09 7.96 20.94
N GLU A 277 11.25 8.73 21.63
CA GLU A 277 11.29 8.84 23.09
C GLU A 277 10.92 7.53 23.80
N ALA A 278 11.47 7.33 25.00
CA ALA A 278 11.23 6.12 25.79
C ALA A 278 9.75 5.93 26.17
N GLU A 279 9.01 7.02 26.36
CA GLU A 279 7.57 7.00 26.60
C GLU A 279 6.83 6.47 25.37
N THR A 280 7.17 6.95 24.17
CA THR A 280 6.61 6.47 22.91
C THR A 280 6.89 4.99 22.67
N LYS A 281 8.08 4.49 23.03
CA LYS A 281 8.36 3.04 23.00
C LYS A 281 7.46 2.25 23.94
N THR A 282 7.26 2.77 25.15
CA THR A 282 6.38 2.15 26.15
C THR A 282 4.94 2.13 25.67
N MET A 283 4.48 3.22 25.06
CA MET A 283 3.16 3.30 24.44
C MET A 283 3.04 2.31 23.28
N GLY A 284 4.03 2.24 22.38
CA GLY A 284 4.08 1.29 21.28
C GLY A 284 3.89 -0.16 21.72
N LYS A 285 4.56 -0.59 22.80
CA LYS A 285 4.37 -1.93 23.39
C LYS A 285 2.93 -2.20 23.83
N ARG A 286 2.31 -1.25 24.55
CA ARG A 286 0.91 -1.36 24.99
C ARG A 286 -0.06 -1.43 23.80
N ILE A 287 0.21 -0.65 22.75
CA ILE A 287 -0.59 -0.66 21.53
C ILE A 287 -0.47 -2.03 20.84
N LEU A 288 0.74 -2.57 20.70
CA LEU A 288 0.96 -3.91 20.13
C LEU A 288 0.21 -5.00 20.92
N GLU A 289 0.20 -4.94 22.25
CA GLU A 289 -0.60 -5.84 23.08
C GLU A 289 -2.11 -5.72 22.76
N SER A 290 -2.63 -4.49 22.63
CA SER A 290 -4.03 -4.27 22.23
C SER A 290 -4.32 -4.83 20.83
N LEU A 291 -3.47 -4.52 19.86
CA LEU A 291 -3.62 -4.98 18.47
C LEU A 291 -3.63 -6.51 18.37
N ASN A 292 -2.75 -7.20 19.11
CA ASN A 292 -2.73 -8.66 19.16
C ASN A 292 -4.01 -9.24 19.78
N ASN A 293 -4.52 -8.62 20.86
CA ASN A 293 -5.79 -9.02 21.47
C ASN A 293 -6.97 -8.81 20.51
N GLU A 294 -6.99 -7.70 19.78
CA GLU A 294 -8.00 -7.40 18.76
C GLU A 294 -7.95 -8.38 17.59
N MET A 295 -6.76 -8.74 17.11
CA MET A 295 -6.61 -9.76 16.07
C MET A 295 -7.03 -11.14 16.54
N TYR A 296 -6.71 -11.52 17.78
CA TYR A 296 -7.23 -12.75 18.37
C TYR A 296 -8.76 -12.78 18.34
N GLN A 297 -9.40 -11.70 18.80
CA GLN A 297 -10.86 -11.58 18.78
C GLN A 297 -11.42 -11.62 17.35
N TYR A 298 -10.77 -10.94 16.41
CA TYR A 298 -11.13 -10.96 15.00
C TYR A 298 -11.13 -12.39 14.45
N TYR A 299 -10.07 -13.14 14.67
CA TYR A 299 -9.98 -14.51 14.16
C TYR A 299 -10.96 -15.47 14.83
N VAL A 300 -11.11 -15.41 16.15
CA VAL A 300 -11.97 -16.33 16.89
C VAL A 300 -13.45 -16.04 16.64
N TYR A 301 -13.87 -14.77 16.72
CA TYR A 301 -15.28 -14.41 16.70
C TYR A 301 -15.79 -13.97 15.33
N THR A 302 -14.93 -13.40 14.48
CA THR A 302 -15.34 -12.91 13.15
C THR A 302 -15.07 -13.94 12.07
N LYS A 303 -13.83 -14.46 11.99
CA LYS A 303 -13.47 -15.47 10.98
C LYS A 303 -13.80 -16.90 11.38
N GLY A 304 -13.95 -17.19 12.68
CA GLY A 304 -14.09 -18.56 13.17
C GLY A 304 -12.91 -19.46 12.79
N LEU A 305 -11.69 -18.90 12.72
CA LEU A 305 -10.52 -19.58 12.19
C LEU A 305 -9.77 -20.33 13.31
N PRO A 306 -9.77 -21.67 13.36
CA PRO A 306 -9.14 -22.43 14.43
C PRO A 306 -7.60 -22.34 14.41
N ASN A 307 -7.00 -22.23 13.21
CA ASN A 307 -5.55 -22.19 13.01
C ASN A 307 -5.00 -20.75 12.88
N PHE A 308 -5.56 -19.81 13.63
CA PHE A 308 -5.19 -18.40 13.51
C PHE A 308 -3.72 -18.11 13.85
N ALA A 309 -3.10 -18.89 14.76
CA ALA A 309 -1.69 -18.71 15.13
C ALA A 309 -0.74 -18.92 13.94
N TYR A 310 -1.01 -19.92 13.09
CA TYR A 310 -0.28 -20.13 11.86
C TYR A 310 -0.43 -18.93 10.91
N ARG A 311 -1.67 -18.46 10.72
CA ARG A 311 -1.95 -17.30 9.88
C ARG A 311 -1.27 -16.02 10.36
N ILE A 312 -1.28 -15.74 11.66
CA ILE A 312 -0.54 -14.60 12.26
C ILE A 312 0.96 -14.76 11.99
N THR A 313 1.50 -15.96 12.15
CA THR A 313 2.93 -16.23 11.87
C THR A 313 3.29 -15.93 10.42
N GLU A 314 2.45 -16.34 9.48
CA GLU A 314 2.65 -16.06 8.05
C GLU A 314 2.56 -14.55 7.73
N ILE A 315 1.61 -13.82 8.35
CA ILE A 315 1.53 -12.36 8.25
C ILE A 315 2.78 -11.68 8.82
N SER A 316 3.30 -12.14 9.95
CA SER A 316 4.53 -11.61 10.54
C SER A 316 5.76 -11.86 9.65
N LYS A 317 5.85 -13.03 9.01
CA LYS A 317 6.91 -13.33 8.03
C LYS A 317 6.83 -12.39 6.82
N LEU A 318 5.62 -12.14 6.29
CA LEU A 318 5.41 -11.16 5.22
C LEU A 318 5.90 -9.77 5.63
N LEU A 319 5.58 -9.33 6.85
CA LEU A 319 6.00 -8.03 7.33
C LEU A 319 7.54 -7.91 7.40
N ALA A 320 8.22 -8.92 7.94
CA ALA A 320 9.69 -8.94 8.00
C ALA A 320 10.31 -8.88 6.60
N LYS A 321 9.74 -9.61 5.63
CA LYS A 321 10.18 -9.55 4.23
C LYS A 321 9.93 -8.17 3.61
N ALA A 322 8.83 -7.50 3.96
CA ALA A 322 8.49 -6.18 3.43
C ALA A 322 9.47 -5.11 3.94
N ALA A 323 9.81 -5.17 5.23
CA ALA A 323 10.85 -4.33 5.82
C ALA A 323 12.22 -4.57 5.16
N ARG A 324 12.58 -5.84 4.90
CA ARG A 324 13.80 -6.18 4.16
C ARG A 324 13.79 -5.62 2.74
N TYR A 325 12.66 -5.72 2.03
CA TYR A 325 12.54 -5.18 0.68
C TYR A 325 12.75 -3.67 0.65
N ALA A 326 12.17 -2.92 1.59
CA ALA A 326 12.42 -1.49 1.73
C ALA A 326 13.91 -1.18 1.93
N SER A 327 14.61 -1.95 2.78
CA SER A 327 16.07 -1.82 2.97
C SER A 327 16.86 -2.10 1.69
N LEU A 328 16.52 -3.18 0.96
CA LEU A 328 17.17 -3.52 -0.31
C LEU A 328 16.99 -2.41 -1.35
N LYS A 329 15.78 -1.82 -1.40
CA LYS A 329 15.49 -0.69 -2.29
C LYS A 329 16.36 0.52 -1.95
N LYS A 330 16.52 0.83 -0.65
CA LYS A 330 17.42 1.88 -0.16
C LYS A 330 18.87 1.66 -0.59
N GLU A 331 19.37 0.43 -0.44
CA GLU A 331 20.72 0.05 -0.84
C GLU A 331 20.93 0.19 -2.35
N VAL A 332 19.97 -0.24 -3.16
CA VAL A 332 19.98 -0.06 -4.61
C VAL A 332 20.04 1.41 -5.00
N VAL A 333 19.22 2.25 -4.38
CA VAL A 333 19.23 3.71 -4.60
C VAL A 333 20.58 4.32 -4.24
N ALA A 334 21.14 3.95 -3.09
CA ALA A 334 22.45 4.42 -2.64
C ALA A 334 23.60 3.97 -3.56
N ALA A 335 23.58 2.72 -4.01
CA ALA A 335 24.56 2.19 -4.94
C ALA A 335 24.50 2.88 -6.31
N ALA A 336 23.28 3.07 -6.85
CA ALA A 336 23.09 3.76 -8.12
C ALA A 336 23.63 5.21 -8.07
N LYS A 337 23.49 5.88 -6.92
CA LYS A 337 24.12 7.18 -6.68
C LYS A 337 25.66 7.10 -6.63
N PHE A 338 26.22 6.12 -5.91
CA PHE A 338 27.66 5.97 -5.78
C PHE A 338 28.36 5.75 -7.13
N PHE A 339 27.72 5.01 -8.03
CA PHE A 339 28.23 4.75 -9.37
C PHE A 339 27.92 5.84 -10.40
N ASP A 340 27.38 6.99 -9.97
CA ASP A 340 26.97 8.12 -10.83
C ASP A 340 26.08 7.67 -11.99
N ILE A 341 25.28 6.61 -11.77
CA ILE A 341 24.33 6.11 -12.76
C ILE A 341 23.26 7.17 -13.02
N TYR A 342 23.03 8.04 -12.03
CA TYR A 342 22.30 9.28 -12.17
C TYR A 342 23.29 10.42 -12.33
N LYS A 343 23.46 10.95 -13.56
CA LYS A 343 24.38 12.07 -13.82
C LYS A 343 24.07 13.25 -12.90
N ARG A 344 25.09 13.83 -12.27
CA ARG A 344 25.01 14.94 -11.31
C ARG A 344 24.10 16.12 -11.72
N ASP A 345 23.92 16.36 -13.01
CA ASP A 345 23.09 17.44 -13.57
C ASP A 345 21.67 17.01 -13.98
N THR A 346 21.39 15.71 -14.06
CA THR A 346 20.05 15.22 -14.37
C THR A 346 19.13 15.33 -13.17
N PHE A 347 17.91 15.80 -13.47
CA PHE A 347 16.69 15.90 -12.66
C PHE A 347 16.58 14.98 -11.42
N LEU A 348 17.06 13.74 -11.52
CA LEU A 348 17.09 12.78 -10.42
C LEU A 348 17.92 13.29 -9.22
N ASN A 349 19.03 14.01 -9.40
CA ASN A 349 19.92 14.32 -8.27
C ASN A 349 19.38 15.28 -7.20
N LYS A 350 18.41 16.15 -7.52
CA LYS A 350 17.73 16.96 -6.48
C LYS A 350 16.71 16.17 -5.66
N GLY A 351 16.12 15.13 -6.27
CA GLY A 351 15.34 14.14 -5.53
C GLY A 351 16.25 13.21 -4.73
N PHE A 352 17.24 12.60 -5.38
CA PHE A 352 18.15 11.58 -4.83
C PHE A 352 19.24 12.12 -3.85
N GLU A 353 19.08 13.32 -3.28
CA GLU A 353 19.77 13.62 -2.03
C GLU A 353 19.22 12.62 -1.00
N ILE A 354 20.06 11.67 -0.57
CA ILE A 354 19.71 10.63 0.42
C ILE A 354 19.21 11.28 1.73
N ASP A 355 19.59 12.54 1.93
CA ASP A 355 19.21 13.38 3.06
C ASP A 355 18.06 14.35 2.74
N SER A 356 17.54 14.39 1.50
CA SER A 356 16.28 15.06 1.17
C SER A 356 15.14 14.19 1.70
N PRO A 357 14.45 14.61 2.78
CA PRO A 357 13.42 13.79 3.37
C PRO A 357 12.32 13.51 2.33
N GLY A 358 12.01 14.49 1.47
CA GLY A 358 10.94 14.44 0.47
C GLY A 358 11.04 13.27 -0.51
N PHE A 359 12.25 12.84 -0.85
CA PHE A 359 12.46 11.78 -1.82
C PHE A 359 12.43 10.37 -1.21
N MET A 360 12.99 10.19 -0.02
CA MET A 360 12.82 8.98 0.80
C MET A 360 11.32 8.71 1.03
N PHE A 361 10.55 9.79 1.22
CA PHE A 361 9.08 9.77 1.33
C PHE A 361 8.30 9.49 0.04
N ILE A 362 8.92 9.37 -1.13
CA ILE A 362 8.18 9.18 -2.40
C ILE A 362 8.56 7.86 -3.07
N LEU A 363 9.85 7.53 -3.11
CA LEU A 363 10.27 6.22 -3.62
C LEU A 363 10.03 5.10 -2.62
N GLY A 364 9.78 5.40 -1.34
CA GLY A 364 9.73 4.38 -0.30
C GLY A 364 11.07 3.68 -0.13
N SER A 365 12.14 4.48 -0.12
CA SER A 365 13.54 4.10 0.07
C SER A 365 14.01 4.58 1.43
#